data_AF-A0A5E4P760-F1
#
_entry.id   AF-A0A5E4P760-F1
#
_cell.length_a   1.000
_cell.length_b   1.000
_cell.length_c   1.000
_cell.angle_alpha   90.00
_cell.angle_beta   90.00
_cell.angle_gamma   90.00
#
_symmetry.space_group_name_H-M   'P 1'
#
loop_
_entity.id
_entity.type
_entity.pdbx_description
1 polymer ?
#
loop_
_entity_poly.entity_id
_entity_poly.type
_entity_poly.pdbx_seq_one_letter_code
_entity_poly.pdbx_strand_id
1 'polypeptide(L)'
;MRKRAQAAIEQPSAAAGSLRAQAAIKEPAALTRRLHAQAAMEFLMTYGWAILIMLVVIAVLFYLGIFSPSTSSVKSCILPSGLSCYDFDLDSSGNLLLDLGQATGRTITVTGVGCSANNSPTLTTLYPPVPIESGSHAKVAGVGGGATIVPCTGGSGGSFKGTVSLKYQSGGTSYYRTVTGSFSAPLINSSGVGGGGGSQTLPDSGVWVLVPGNPTYGTSDFYVMKYEAKQNSTNATSTAAGTPWVSLNQGAARTACTNVGGHLLSIAEAQTINRDVASVAGNWMSGSVGSGCMFGGHMQCSSGPCYAAFNASSDDGQGWWDGTADQHNTSVQNCPFTTYATNTWGNETRRTFYLSNGNVLWDWSGNVWEWMNDTCQQSSWYNSGVWLEWDNANLADGEIQAMGPPNSPPIWTYQKGVGRYYGCTVNGNAFWRGGKWDYGYYAGAFSLSLSDVPGYSNTGGGFRCARPG
;
A
#
# COMPACT_ATOMS: atom_id res chain seq x y z
N MET A 1 -17.63 81.66 -19.81
CA MET A 1 -17.60 80.55 -18.83
C MET A 1 -17.07 79.30 -19.52
N ARG A 2 -16.04 78.66 -18.92
CA ARG A 2 -15.43 77.33 -19.20
C ARG A 2 -14.98 77.04 -20.65
N LYS A 3 -13.68 77.29 -20.95
CA LYS A 3 -12.54 76.34 -21.12
C LYS A 3 -12.45 75.78 -22.56
N ARG A 4 -11.64 76.42 -23.43
CA ARG A 4 -10.22 76.11 -23.80
C ARG A 4 -10.02 74.69 -24.36
N ALA A 5 -9.27 74.41 -25.41
CA ALA A 5 -8.80 75.09 -26.63
C ALA A 5 -7.97 74.01 -27.37
N GLN A 6 -8.28 73.71 -28.62
CA GLN A 6 -7.46 72.91 -29.54
C GLN A 6 -6.93 73.87 -30.62
N ALA A 7 -5.64 73.82 -30.94
CA ALA A 7 -4.99 74.51 -32.07
C ALA A 7 -4.31 73.40 -32.91
N ALA A 8 -4.68 73.19 -34.18
CA ALA A 8 -4.33 73.94 -35.41
C ALA A 8 -2.81 73.81 -35.74
N ILE A 9 -2.36 73.01 -36.72
CA ILE A 9 -2.46 73.06 -38.20
C ILE A 9 -1.43 74.00 -38.88
N GLU A 10 -0.60 73.35 -39.73
CA GLU A 10 0.10 73.75 -40.99
C GLU A 10 1.43 74.54 -41.08
N GLN A 11 2.19 74.12 -42.12
CA GLN A 11 3.58 74.38 -42.55
C GLN A 11 3.78 75.75 -43.27
N PRO A 12 5.00 76.14 -43.74
CA PRO A 12 5.49 75.72 -45.09
C PRO A 12 7.04 75.67 -45.36
N SER A 13 7.37 74.95 -46.45
CA SER A 13 8.41 75.12 -47.53
C SER A 13 9.93 75.28 -47.27
N ALA A 14 10.76 74.39 -47.86
CA ALA A 14 11.67 74.55 -49.03
C ALA A 14 13.09 75.06 -48.66
N ALA A 15 14.25 74.62 -49.20
CA ALA A 15 14.67 74.15 -50.52
C ALA A 15 16.01 73.35 -50.40
N ALA A 16 16.26 72.27 -51.16
CA ALA A 16 17.02 72.18 -52.44
C ALA A 16 18.53 71.82 -52.35
N GLY A 17 18.96 70.88 -53.21
CA GLY A 17 20.36 70.66 -53.67
C GLY A 17 21.02 69.36 -53.16
N SER A 18 21.04 68.21 -53.84
CA SER A 18 21.63 67.83 -55.15
C SER A 18 23.16 67.58 -55.15
N LEU A 19 23.51 66.28 -55.22
CA LEU A 19 24.55 65.64 -56.07
C LEU A 19 26.05 65.70 -55.70
N ARG A 20 26.60 64.47 -55.63
CA ARG A 20 27.84 63.94 -56.28
C ARG A 20 29.20 64.01 -55.57
N ALA A 21 29.70 62.79 -55.34
CA ALA A 21 30.97 62.23 -55.85
C ALA A 21 32.29 62.44 -55.07
N GLN A 22 32.81 61.28 -54.65
CA GLN A 22 34.18 60.77 -54.85
C GLN A 22 35.36 61.27 -53.99
N ALA A 23 35.99 60.25 -53.39
CA ALA A 23 37.41 59.93 -53.45
C ALA A 23 38.32 60.23 -52.24
N ALA A 24 38.99 59.13 -51.86
CA ALA A 24 40.41 59.01 -51.54
C ALA A 24 40.93 59.44 -50.15
N ILE A 25 41.13 58.41 -49.32
CA ILE A 25 42.39 58.01 -48.67
C ILE A 25 43.24 59.13 -48.04
N LYS A 26 43.36 59.08 -46.70
CA LYS A 26 44.67 59.15 -46.03
C LYS A 26 44.58 58.56 -44.62
N GLU A 27 45.16 57.38 -44.40
CA GLU A 27 45.56 56.96 -43.04
C GLU A 27 46.62 57.92 -42.50
N PRO A 28 46.64 58.10 -41.18
CA PRO A 28 47.85 57.73 -40.47
C PRO A 28 47.56 56.85 -39.25
N ALA A 29 48.21 55.70 -39.22
CA ALA A 29 48.31 54.84 -38.05
C ALA A 29 48.96 55.58 -36.88
N ALA A 30 48.25 55.67 -35.76
CA ALA A 30 48.81 56.07 -34.47
C ALA A 30 48.21 55.21 -33.35
N LEU A 31 48.90 54.11 -33.07
CA LEU A 31 49.19 53.59 -31.73
C LEU A 31 48.03 53.55 -30.72
N THR A 32 47.18 52.52 -30.79
CA THR A 32 46.26 52.18 -29.69
C THR A 32 46.56 50.78 -29.15
N ARG A 33 47.62 50.65 -28.35
CA ARG A 33 47.80 49.51 -27.46
C ARG A 33 47.54 49.96 -26.02
N ARG A 34 46.26 50.19 -25.67
CA ARG A 34 45.82 50.28 -24.28
C ARG A 34 44.42 49.68 -24.09
N LEU A 35 44.44 48.51 -23.44
CA LEU A 35 43.53 48.07 -22.37
C LEU A 35 42.08 47.65 -22.72
N HIS A 36 41.93 46.49 -23.36
CA HIS A 36 40.70 45.68 -23.21
C HIS A 36 40.63 44.93 -21.86
N ALA A 37 41.69 44.98 -21.04
CA ALA A 37 41.74 44.31 -19.74
C ALA A 37 41.18 45.14 -18.57
N GLN A 38 40.90 46.45 -18.76
CA GLN A 38 40.48 47.30 -17.64
C GLN A 38 39.00 47.08 -17.26
N ALA A 39 38.12 46.88 -18.25
CA ALA A 39 36.70 46.57 -18.01
C ALA A 39 36.48 45.15 -17.43
N ALA A 40 37.30 44.18 -17.83
CA ALA A 40 37.22 42.81 -17.32
C ALA A 40 37.63 42.72 -15.83
N MET A 41 38.62 43.51 -15.41
CA MET A 41 39.06 43.55 -14.00
C MET A 41 38.05 44.23 -13.09
N GLU A 42 37.29 45.21 -13.60
CA GLU A 42 36.25 45.91 -12.85
C GLU A 42 35.03 45.01 -12.59
N PHE A 43 34.66 44.19 -13.57
CA PHE A 43 33.64 43.13 -13.40
C PHE A 43 34.08 42.07 -12.37
N LEU A 44 35.35 41.67 -12.39
CA LEU A 44 35.88 40.68 -11.44
C LEU A 44 35.93 41.23 -10.00
N MET A 45 36.17 42.54 -9.82
CA MET A 45 36.21 43.17 -8.50
C MET A 45 34.81 43.41 -7.91
N THR A 46 33.81 43.70 -8.75
CA THR A 46 32.43 44.00 -8.32
C THR A 46 31.58 42.74 -8.11
N TYR A 47 31.78 41.71 -8.95
CA TYR A 47 31.01 40.46 -8.87
C TYR A 47 31.84 39.26 -8.39
N GLY A 48 33.14 39.41 -8.16
CA GLY A 48 34.01 38.32 -7.70
C GLY A 48 33.55 37.72 -6.36
N TRP A 49 33.03 38.54 -5.46
CA TRP A 49 32.45 38.06 -4.20
C TRP A 49 31.13 37.30 -4.43
N ALA A 50 30.30 37.73 -5.38
CA ALA A 50 29.05 37.06 -5.72
C ALA A 50 29.31 35.67 -6.35
N ILE A 51 30.31 35.56 -7.22
CA ILE A 51 30.75 34.29 -7.79
C ILE A 51 31.33 33.37 -6.70
N LEU A 52 32.10 33.91 -5.76
CA LEU A 52 32.65 33.13 -4.64
C LEU A 52 31.52 32.56 -3.77
N ILE A 53 30.51 33.38 -3.41
CA ILE A 53 29.34 32.91 -2.67
C ILE A 53 28.60 31.82 -3.45
N MET A 54 28.41 32.01 -4.76
CA MET A 54 27.74 31.00 -5.60
C MET A 54 28.49 29.65 -5.61
N LEU A 55 29.82 29.68 -5.71
CA LEU A 55 30.63 28.46 -5.65
C LEU A 55 30.58 27.79 -4.27
N VAL A 56 30.58 28.57 -3.19
CA VAL A 56 30.42 28.02 -1.83
C VAL A 56 29.04 27.40 -1.65
N VAL A 57 27.97 28.05 -2.13
CA VAL A 57 26.61 27.48 -2.09
C VAL A 57 26.55 26.18 -2.89
N ILE A 58 27.11 26.12 -4.10
CA ILE A 58 27.14 24.88 -4.90
C ILE A 58 27.94 23.79 -4.18
N ALA A 59 29.09 24.12 -3.59
CA ALA A 59 29.91 23.16 -2.83
C ALA A 59 29.17 22.63 -1.59
N VAL A 60 28.46 23.50 -0.86
CA VAL A 60 27.61 23.11 0.28
C VAL A 60 26.46 22.23 -0.19
N LEU A 61 25.79 22.56 -1.29
CA LEU A 61 24.72 21.74 -1.86
C LEU A 61 25.22 20.36 -2.34
N PHE A 62 26.44 20.31 -2.90
CA PHE A 62 27.10 19.06 -3.27
C PHE A 62 27.47 18.24 -2.03
N TYR A 63 27.96 18.88 -0.97
CA TYR A 63 28.25 18.28 0.33
C TYR A 63 26.99 17.79 1.06
N LEU A 64 25.88 18.52 0.93
CA LEU A 64 24.56 18.14 1.45
C LEU A 64 23.87 17.07 0.57
N GLY A 65 24.52 16.59 -0.49
CA GLY A 65 24.04 15.48 -1.30
C GLY A 65 22.87 15.80 -2.22
N ILE A 66 22.48 17.07 -2.41
CA ILE A 66 21.30 17.45 -3.20
C ILE A 66 21.46 17.18 -4.71
N PHE A 67 22.71 17.15 -5.20
CA PHE A 67 23.07 16.80 -6.58
C PHE A 67 23.58 15.38 -6.72
N SER A 68 23.58 14.60 -5.63
CA SER A 68 23.72 13.15 -5.74
C SER A 68 22.34 12.62 -6.10
N PRO A 69 22.10 12.13 -7.33
CA PRO A 69 20.88 11.38 -7.56
C PRO A 69 20.92 10.22 -6.58
N SER A 70 20.09 10.28 -5.53
CA SER A 70 19.82 9.12 -4.70
C SER A 70 19.36 8.04 -5.68
N THR A 71 20.21 7.03 -5.88
CA THR A 71 19.92 5.86 -6.71
C THR A 71 18.95 4.94 -5.97
N SER A 72 17.93 5.53 -5.34
CA SER A 72 16.68 4.85 -5.07
C SER A 72 16.08 4.58 -6.44
N SER A 73 16.34 3.39 -6.97
CA SER A 73 15.69 2.91 -8.19
C SER A 73 14.18 2.97 -7.96
N VAL A 74 13.53 3.96 -8.54
CA VAL A 74 12.06 4.02 -8.58
C VAL A 74 11.59 2.72 -9.21
N LYS A 75 10.69 1.99 -8.53
CA LYS A 75 10.04 0.81 -9.08
C LYS A 75 9.33 1.25 -10.37
N SER A 76 9.78 0.74 -11.50
CA SER A 76 9.21 1.07 -12.81
C SER A 76 9.24 -0.15 -13.71
N CYS A 77 8.09 -0.49 -14.28
CA CYS A 77 7.93 -1.58 -15.22
C CYS A 77 7.01 -1.11 -16.34
N ILE A 78 7.57 -1.01 -17.55
CA ILE A 78 6.85 -0.48 -18.72
C ILE A 78 6.83 -1.58 -19.77
N LEU A 79 5.62 -2.07 -20.06
CA LEU A 79 5.36 -3.05 -21.11
C LEU A 79 4.61 -2.40 -22.29
N PRO A 80 4.63 -3.02 -23.48
CA PRO A 80 3.85 -2.55 -24.62
C PRO A 80 2.34 -2.53 -24.36
N SER A 81 1.60 -1.76 -25.17
CA SER A 81 0.16 -1.60 -25.02
C SER A 81 -0.59 -2.94 -24.99
N GLY A 82 -1.51 -3.05 -24.03
CA GLY A 82 -2.29 -4.27 -23.79
C GLY A 82 -1.71 -5.20 -22.72
N LEU A 83 -0.49 -4.97 -22.24
CA LEU A 83 0.13 -5.67 -21.12
C LEU A 83 0.57 -4.67 -20.05
N SER A 84 0.39 -5.03 -18.78
CA SER A 84 0.79 -4.20 -17.64
C SER A 84 1.44 -5.04 -16.55
N CYS A 85 2.40 -4.46 -15.84
CA CYS A 85 2.96 -5.09 -14.64
C CYS A 85 2.05 -4.73 -13.47
N TYR A 86 1.31 -5.72 -12.95
CA TYR A 86 0.39 -5.50 -11.84
C TYR A 86 1.16 -5.40 -10.52
N ASP A 87 2.12 -6.31 -10.31
CA ASP A 87 3.08 -6.27 -9.21
C ASP A 87 4.41 -6.91 -9.67
N PHE A 88 5.53 -6.45 -9.11
CA PHE A 88 6.85 -7.00 -9.41
C PHE A 88 7.90 -6.70 -8.34
N ASP A 89 8.81 -7.66 -8.17
CA ASP A 89 9.97 -7.52 -7.29
C ASP A 89 11.16 -8.38 -7.75
N LEU A 90 12.33 -8.18 -7.14
CA LEU A 90 13.52 -8.99 -7.38
C LEU A 90 14.13 -9.50 -6.08
N ASP A 91 14.19 -10.81 -5.92
CA ASP A 91 14.90 -11.40 -4.79
C ASP A 91 16.40 -11.07 -4.83
N SER A 92 17.10 -11.25 -3.70
CA SER A 92 18.54 -11.04 -3.63
C SER A 92 19.39 -12.07 -4.35
N SER A 93 18.78 -13.17 -4.78
CA SER A 93 19.40 -14.10 -5.71
C SER A 93 19.28 -13.60 -7.17
N GLY A 94 18.58 -12.48 -7.40
CA GLY A 94 18.34 -11.89 -8.71
C GLY A 94 17.15 -12.49 -9.46
N ASN A 95 16.25 -13.24 -8.80
CA ASN A 95 15.07 -13.83 -9.42
C ASN A 95 13.89 -12.85 -9.43
N LEU A 96 13.22 -12.79 -10.56
CA LEU A 96 12.07 -11.94 -10.82
C LEU A 96 10.78 -12.55 -10.24
N LEU A 97 10.10 -11.76 -9.41
CA LEU A 97 8.68 -11.93 -9.10
C LEU A 97 7.90 -11.01 -10.04
N LEU A 98 6.93 -11.55 -10.77
CA LEU A 98 6.13 -10.79 -11.73
C LEU A 98 4.68 -11.28 -11.73
N ASP A 99 3.77 -10.35 -11.42
CA ASP A 99 2.33 -10.46 -11.66
C ASP A 99 1.99 -9.63 -12.91
N LEU A 100 1.46 -10.32 -13.93
CA LEU A 100 1.22 -9.77 -15.25
C LEU A 100 -0.28 -9.56 -15.47
N GLY A 101 -0.68 -8.31 -15.73
CA GLY A 101 -2.00 -7.95 -16.20
C GLY A 101 -2.07 -7.88 -17.72
N GLN A 102 -3.24 -8.19 -18.29
CA GLN A 102 -3.47 -8.06 -19.73
C GLN A 102 -4.87 -7.56 -20.08
N ALA A 103 -4.98 -6.79 -21.15
CA ALA A 103 -6.25 -6.26 -21.67
C ALA A 103 -6.27 -6.32 -23.22
N THR A 104 -5.84 -7.45 -23.79
CA THR A 104 -5.67 -7.61 -25.25
C THR A 104 -6.94 -8.07 -25.98
N GLY A 105 -8.06 -8.24 -25.27
CA GLY A 105 -9.35 -8.67 -25.82
C GLY A 105 -9.48 -10.19 -26.04
N ARG A 106 -8.43 -10.98 -25.76
CA ARG A 106 -8.44 -12.45 -25.81
C ARG A 106 -7.57 -13.01 -24.67
N THR A 107 -7.86 -14.22 -24.20
CA THR A 107 -7.00 -14.93 -23.23
C THR A 107 -5.59 -15.10 -23.80
N ILE A 108 -4.56 -14.78 -23.03
CA ILE A 108 -3.17 -15.05 -23.38
C ILE A 108 -2.65 -16.19 -22.52
N THR A 109 -1.79 -17.03 -23.08
CA THR A 109 -1.07 -18.06 -22.34
C THR A 109 0.41 -17.70 -22.34
N VAL A 110 0.93 -17.35 -21.17
CA VAL A 110 2.34 -17.02 -21.00
C VAL A 110 3.15 -18.31 -20.94
N THR A 111 4.16 -18.39 -21.80
CA THR A 111 5.00 -19.58 -22.00
C THR A 111 6.47 -19.34 -21.67
N GLY A 112 6.88 -18.09 -21.53
CA GLY A 112 8.23 -17.78 -21.07
C GLY A 112 8.38 -16.34 -20.61
N VAL A 113 9.27 -16.15 -19.64
CA VAL A 113 9.63 -14.85 -19.07
C VAL A 113 11.15 -14.80 -18.92
N GLY A 114 11.76 -13.65 -19.17
CA GLY A 114 13.19 -13.44 -18.98
C GLY A 114 13.51 -12.01 -18.63
N CYS A 115 14.61 -11.78 -17.91
CA CYS A 115 15.05 -10.44 -17.54
C CYS A 115 16.58 -10.31 -17.64
N SER A 116 17.07 -9.14 -18.06
CA SER A 116 18.50 -8.87 -18.22
C SER A 116 18.81 -7.38 -18.05
N ALA A 117 19.86 -7.06 -17.30
CA ALA A 117 20.40 -5.70 -17.19
C ALA A 117 21.10 -5.25 -18.49
N ASN A 118 21.66 -6.19 -19.26
CA ASN A 118 22.41 -5.93 -20.50
C ASN A 118 21.52 -5.86 -21.75
N ASN A 119 20.22 -5.58 -21.59
CA ASN A 119 19.23 -5.54 -22.68
C ASN A 119 19.08 -6.83 -23.51
N SER A 120 19.61 -7.98 -23.04
CA SER A 120 19.56 -9.28 -23.74
C SER A 120 18.97 -10.39 -22.85
N PRO A 121 17.67 -10.34 -22.54
CA PRO A 121 17.03 -11.28 -21.63
C PRO A 121 16.94 -12.68 -22.24
N THR A 122 17.44 -13.67 -21.51
CA THR A 122 17.26 -15.09 -21.87
C THR A 122 15.91 -15.55 -21.35
N LEU A 123 15.06 -16.07 -22.24
CA LEU A 123 13.71 -16.53 -21.87
C LEU A 123 13.78 -17.84 -21.09
N THR A 124 13.23 -17.86 -19.88
CA THR A 124 12.96 -19.06 -19.11
C THR A 124 11.56 -19.57 -19.50
N THR A 125 11.45 -20.85 -19.86
CA THR A 125 10.18 -21.45 -20.27
C THR A 125 9.33 -21.77 -19.04
N LEU A 126 8.07 -21.36 -19.03
CA LEU A 126 7.11 -21.63 -17.95
C LEU A 126 6.51 -23.02 -18.12
N TYR A 127 6.51 -23.82 -17.05
CA TYR A 127 5.83 -25.12 -17.00
C TYR A 127 5.18 -25.33 -15.63
N PRO A 128 3.83 -25.38 -15.54
CA PRO A 128 2.87 -25.28 -16.64
C PRO A 128 2.77 -23.84 -17.22
N PRO A 129 2.35 -23.67 -18.49
CA PRO A 129 2.03 -22.35 -19.04
C PRO A 129 0.89 -21.68 -18.26
N VAL A 130 0.96 -20.37 -18.07
CA VAL A 130 -0.01 -19.60 -17.25
C VAL A 130 -1.04 -18.92 -18.16
N PRO A 131 -2.32 -19.34 -18.16
CA PRO A 131 -3.38 -18.63 -18.87
C PRO A 131 -3.85 -17.41 -18.08
N ILE A 132 -4.03 -16.28 -18.77
CA ILE A 132 -4.52 -15.02 -18.21
C ILE A 132 -5.67 -14.53 -19.10
N GLU A 133 -6.86 -14.39 -18.54
CA GLU A 133 -8.04 -13.87 -19.24
C GLU A 133 -7.88 -12.38 -19.56
N SER A 134 -8.56 -11.90 -20.61
CA SER A 134 -8.53 -10.48 -20.95
C SER A 134 -9.22 -9.65 -19.86
N GLY A 135 -8.53 -8.66 -19.31
CA GLY A 135 -8.98 -7.86 -18.18
C GLY A 135 -8.57 -8.42 -16.82
N SER A 136 -7.83 -9.54 -16.78
CA SER A 136 -7.34 -10.20 -15.56
C SER A 136 -5.82 -10.08 -15.43
N HIS A 137 -5.30 -10.53 -14.29
CA HIS A 137 -3.87 -10.63 -14.00
C HIS A 137 -3.53 -12.00 -13.37
N ALA A 138 -2.27 -12.43 -13.51
CA ALA A 138 -1.78 -13.66 -12.89
C ALA A 138 -0.26 -13.61 -12.63
N LYS A 139 0.17 -14.34 -11.60
CA LYS A 139 1.59 -14.53 -11.28
C LYS A 139 2.25 -15.43 -12.33
N VAL A 140 3.21 -14.86 -13.06
CA VAL A 140 3.94 -15.55 -14.15
C VAL A 140 5.38 -15.88 -13.78
N ALA A 141 5.94 -15.25 -12.75
CA ALA A 141 7.26 -15.54 -12.20
C ALA A 141 7.27 -15.37 -10.68
N GLY A 142 7.96 -16.26 -9.95
CA GLY A 142 8.15 -16.14 -8.51
C GLY A 142 8.66 -17.41 -7.83
N VAL A 143 8.79 -17.37 -6.49
CA VAL A 143 9.33 -18.46 -5.67
C VAL A 143 8.21 -19.07 -4.82
N GLY A 144 7.69 -20.24 -5.21
CA GLY A 144 6.64 -20.99 -4.49
C GLY A 144 5.40 -21.31 -5.33
N GLY A 145 4.66 -22.36 -4.95
CA GLY A 145 3.29 -22.64 -5.45
C GLY A 145 3.13 -22.97 -6.94
N GLY A 146 4.13 -23.58 -7.60
CA GLY A 146 4.06 -23.93 -9.03
C GLY A 146 4.46 -22.80 -10.00
N ALA A 147 4.90 -21.63 -9.49
CA ALA A 147 5.49 -20.57 -10.29
C ALA A 147 6.94 -20.92 -10.72
N THR A 148 7.32 -20.55 -11.95
CA THR A 148 8.67 -20.77 -12.47
C THR A 148 9.62 -19.68 -11.98
N ILE A 149 10.79 -20.09 -11.49
CA ILE A 149 11.87 -19.17 -11.07
C ILE A 149 12.51 -18.57 -12.31
N VAL A 150 12.56 -17.24 -12.38
CA VAL A 150 13.14 -16.50 -13.52
C VAL A 150 14.35 -15.69 -13.06
N PRO A 151 15.59 -16.19 -13.22
CA PRO A 151 16.78 -15.46 -12.83
C PRO A 151 17.08 -14.33 -13.82
N CYS A 152 17.34 -13.13 -13.31
CA CYS A 152 17.79 -12.00 -14.11
C CYS A 152 19.30 -11.98 -14.27
N THR A 153 19.78 -11.73 -15.49
CA THR A 153 21.21 -11.70 -15.79
C THR A 153 21.78 -10.28 -15.78
N GLY A 154 22.97 -10.09 -15.18
CA GLY A 154 23.76 -8.86 -15.33
C GLY A 154 23.52 -7.71 -14.35
N GLY A 155 22.81 -7.93 -13.24
CA GLY A 155 22.68 -6.91 -12.18
C GLY A 155 23.84 -6.94 -11.17
N SER A 156 24.40 -5.78 -10.82
CA SER A 156 25.35 -5.64 -9.70
C SER A 156 25.10 -4.34 -8.95
N GLY A 157 25.04 -4.40 -7.62
CA GLY A 157 24.59 -3.30 -6.76
C GLY A 157 23.11 -3.47 -6.37
N GLY A 158 22.68 -2.93 -5.23
CA GLY A 158 21.36 -3.17 -4.61
C GLY A 158 20.10 -2.76 -5.42
N SER A 159 20.22 -2.56 -6.73
CA SER A 159 19.11 -2.38 -7.65
C SER A 159 19.42 -2.99 -9.02
N PHE A 160 18.39 -3.41 -9.70
CA PHE A 160 18.44 -3.94 -11.06
C PHE A 160 17.68 -2.99 -11.99
N LYS A 161 18.35 -2.58 -13.07
CA LYS A 161 17.77 -1.85 -14.19
C LYS A 161 18.08 -2.62 -15.45
N GLY A 162 17.06 -2.94 -16.23
CA GLY A 162 17.21 -3.79 -17.40
C GLY A 162 15.95 -3.90 -18.24
N THR A 163 15.93 -4.91 -19.09
CA THR A 163 14.76 -5.27 -19.89
C THR A 163 14.15 -6.57 -19.41
N VAL A 164 12.83 -6.62 -19.48
CA VAL A 164 12.02 -7.84 -19.30
C VAL A 164 11.50 -8.29 -20.66
N SER A 165 11.47 -9.59 -20.90
CA SER A 165 10.88 -10.21 -22.09
C SER A 165 9.83 -11.22 -21.72
N LEU A 166 8.71 -11.17 -22.43
CA LEU A 166 7.56 -12.04 -22.23
C LEU A 166 7.25 -12.75 -23.54
N LYS A 167 7.13 -14.08 -23.49
CA LYS A 167 6.70 -14.92 -24.61
C LYS A 167 5.33 -15.49 -24.30
N TYR A 168 4.34 -15.12 -25.10
CA TYR A 168 2.95 -15.56 -24.90
C TYR A 168 2.29 -15.97 -26.21
N GLN A 169 1.22 -16.76 -26.09
CA GLN A 169 0.35 -17.18 -27.17
C GLN A 169 -1.03 -16.56 -26.95
N SER A 170 -1.62 -15.98 -27.98
CA SER A 170 -3.00 -15.47 -27.91
C SER A 170 -3.99 -16.61 -28.17
N GLY A 171 -5.12 -16.60 -27.45
CA GLY A 171 -6.18 -17.58 -27.60
C GLY A 171 -6.63 -17.71 -29.05
N GLY A 172 -6.58 -18.94 -29.58
CA GLY A 172 -6.97 -19.28 -30.95
C GLY A 172 -5.90 -19.09 -32.03
N THR A 173 -4.64 -18.80 -31.69
CA THR A 173 -3.51 -18.78 -32.66
C THR A 173 -2.47 -19.84 -32.34
N SER A 174 -1.70 -20.30 -33.34
CA SER A 174 -0.57 -21.24 -33.16
C SER A 174 0.79 -20.54 -33.09
N TYR A 175 0.79 -19.20 -33.05
CA TYR A 175 1.99 -18.38 -33.11
C TYR A 175 2.31 -17.77 -31.75
N TYR A 176 3.57 -17.89 -31.33
CA TYR A 176 4.10 -17.20 -30.16
C TYR A 176 4.52 -15.78 -30.51
N ARG A 177 4.23 -14.83 -29.62
CA ARG A 177 4.73 -13.45 -29.67
C ARG A 177 5.69 -13.23 -28.52
N THR A 178 6.78 -12.53 -28.79
CA THR A 178 7.72 -12.06 -27.77
C THR A 178 7.65 -10.54 -27.72
N VAL A 179 7.47 -10.00 -26.52
CA VAL A 179 7.47 -8.56 -26.26
C VAL A 179 8.54 -8.23 -25.24
N THR A 180 9.11 -7.04 -25.36
CA THR A 180 10.15 -6.52 -24.48
C THR A 180 9.66 -5.25 -23.80
N GLY A 181 9.96 -5.09 -22.52
CA GLY A 181 9.70 -3.88 -21.74
C GLY A 181 10.92 -3.44 -20.93
N SER A 182 10.87 -2.23 -20.39
CA SER A 182 11.88 -1.75 -19.44
C SER A 182 11.46 -2.07 -18.01
N PHE A 183 12.45 -2.40 -17.17
CA PHE A 183 12.25 -2.87 -15.82
C PHE A 183 13.31 -2.25 -14.89
N SER A 184 12.89 -1.72 -13.75
CA SER A 184 13.74 -1.14 -12.70
C SER A 184 13.15 -1.47 -11.34
N ALA A 185 13.90 -2.20 -10.50
CA ALA A 185 13.51 -2.53 -9.14
C ALA A 185 14.75 -2.68 -8.22
N PRO A 186 14.67 -2.35 -6.93
CA PRO A 186 15.71 -2.69 -5.96
C PRO A 186 15.83 -4.20 -5.77
N LEU A 187 17.00 -4.71 -5.34
CA LEU A 187 17.18 -6.12 -4.96
C LEU A 187 16.77 -6.30 -3.48
N ILE A 188 15.85 -7.21 -3.18
CA ILE A 188 15.41 -7.47 -1.80
C ILE A 188 16.22 -8.62 -1.18
N ASN A 189 17.09 -8.30 -0.20
CA ASN A 189 17.89 -9.26 0.58
C ASN A 189 17.04 -10.27 1.35
N SER A 190 17.10 -11.54 0.95
CA SER A 190 16.48 -12.68 1.61
C SER A 190 17.44 -13.48 2.50
N SER A 191 18.16 -12.83 3.43
CA SER A 191 18.78 -13.51 4.60
C SER A 191 19.52 -12.57 5.59
N GLY A 192 18.90 -12.28 6.75
CA GLY A 192 19.49 -12.09 8.10
C GLY A 192 20.70 -11.19 8.43
N VAL A 193 20.43 -10.13 9.22
CA VAL A 193 21.15 -9.55 10.41
C VAL A 193 22.56 -8.90 10.30
N GLY A 194 22.68 -7.63 10.72
CA GLY A 194 23.79 -7.16 11.60
C GLY A 194 24.54 -5.84 11.28
N GLY A 195 24.15 -4.73 11.96
CA GLY A 195 25.03 -3.76 12.65
C GLY A 195 25.87 -2.72 11.88
N GLY A 196 25.50 -1.42 11.96
CA GLY A 196 26.46 -0.32 11.79
C GLY A 196 25.96 1.04 11.23
N GLY A 197 24.97 1.67 11.86
CA GLY A 197 24.84 3.15 11.98
C GLY A 197 24.59 4.03 10.74
N GLY A 198 23.34 4.47 10.56
CA GLY A 198 23.02 5.78 9.98
C GLY A 198 22.02 5.82 8.81
N SER A 199 20.72 5.61 9.10
CA SER A 199 19.51 6.14 8.40
C SER A 199 19.47 5.98 6.87
N GLN A 200 18.73 5.04 6.27
CA GLN A 200 17.28 4.79 6.36
C GLN A 200 17.01 3.29 6.16
N THR A 201 16.54 2.60 7.19
CA THR A 201 16.06 1.22 7.12
C THR A 201 14.56 1.23 6.85
N LEU A 202 14.11 0.75 5.69
CA LEU A 202 12.73 0.25 5.55
C LEU A 202 12.63 -1.01 6.41
N PRO A 203 11.85 -1.01 7.50
CA PRO A 203 11.71 -2.20 8.32
C PRO A 203 10.66 -3.10 7.68
N ASP A 204 11.09 -4.32 7.42
CA ASP A 204 10.28 -5.53 7.50
C ASP A 204 9.52 -5.93 6.24
N SER A 205 10.15 -6.81 5.46
CA SER A 205 9.48 -7.66 4.48
C SER A 205 8.37 -8.48 5.15
N GLY A 206 7.10 -8.11 4.91
CA GLY A 206 5.91 -8.92 5.18
C GLY A 206 5.40 -8.98 6.62
N VAL A 207 6.07 -8.35 7.59
CA VAL A 207 5.65 -8.31 9.01
C VAL A 207 4.72 -7.13 9.27
N TRP A 208 4.94 -6.02 8.57
CA TRP A 208 4.14 -4.80 8.60
C TRP A 208 3.64 -4.49 7.20
N VAL A 209 2.37 -4.12 7.10
CA VAL A 209 1.71 -3.76 5.83
C VAL A 209 1.34 -2.30 5.84
N LEU A 210 1.52 -1.64 4.70
CA LEU A 210 1.12 -0.25 4.51
C LEU A 210 -0.40 -0.20 4.37
N VAL A 211 -1.05 0.64 5.16
CA VAL A 211 -2.46 0.97 5.07
C VAL A 211 -2.59 2.37 4.50
N PRO A 212 -3.31 2.56 3.37
CA PRO A 212 -3.63 3.88 2.87
C PRO A 212 -4.43 4.68 3.90
N GLY A 213 -3.98 5.89 4.19
CA GLY A 213 -4.65 6.78 5.11
C GLY A 213 -6.03 7.20 4.62
N ASN A 214 -6.90 7.55 5.55
CA ASN A 214 -8.21 8.09 5.25
C ASN A 214 -8.40 9.43 5.99
N PRO A 215 -8.45 10.56 5.25
CA PRO A 215 -8.66 11.89 5.83
C PRO A 215 -9.97 12.04 6.60
N THR A 216 -11.01 11.27 6.27
CA THR A 216 -12.29 11.28 7.01
C THR A 216 -12.11 10.88 8.48
N TYR A 217 -11.14 10.01 8.77
CA TYR A 217 -10.81 9.59 10.13
C TYR A 217 -9.56 10.29 10.69
N GLY A 218 -9.01 11.28 9.97
CA GLY A 218 -7.81 12.00 10.38
C GLY A 218 -6.54 11.14 10.35
N THR A 219 -6.50 10.09 9.53
CA THR A 219 -5.34 9.19 9.40
C THR A 219 -4.55 9.52 8.13
N SER A 220 -3.23 9.61 8.25
CA SER A 220 -2.29 9.51 7.11
C SER A 220 -1.98 8.04 6.83
N ASP A 221 -1.23 7.74 5.77
CA ASP A 221 -0.68 6.40 5.56
C ASP A 221 0.08 5.95 6.82
N PHE A 222 -0.09 4.68 7.18
CA PHE A 222 0.52 4.08 8.35
C PHE A 222 0.82 2.60 8.12
N TYR A 223 1.75 2.05 8.89
CA TYR A 223 2.01 0.61 8.88
C TYR A 223 1.26 -0.06 10.02
N VAL A 224 0.70 -1.24 9.75
CA VAL A 224 0.10 -2.11 10.76
C VAL A 224 0.70 -3.50 10.66
N MET A 225 0.82 -4.23 11.76
CA MET A 225 1.27 -5.61 11.72
C MET A 225 0.38 -6.47 10.78
N LYS A 226 0.97 -7.30 9.92
CA LYS A 226 0.25 -8.19 8.98
C LYS A 226 -0.58 -9.25 9.69
N TYR A 227 -0.02 -9.84 10.74
CA TYR A 227 -0.62 -10.88 11.57
C TYR A 227 -0.93 -10.31 12.95
N GLU A 228 -1.82 -10.97 13.69
CA GLU A 228 -2.03 -10.67 15.11
C GLU A 228 -0.70 -10.78 15.87
N ALA A 229 -0.50 -9.88 16.84
CA ALA A 229 0.77 -9.76 17.55
C ALA A 229 1.09 -11.04 18.31
N LYS A 230 2.37 -11.41 18.31
CA LYS A 230 2.95 -12.57 18.98
C LYS A 230 3.98 -12.11 19.99
N GLN A 231 4.21 -12.96 20.98
CA GLN A 231 5.12 -12.64 22.06
C GLN A 231 6.57 -12.97 21.67
N ASN A 232 7.42 -11.95 21.64
CA ASN A 232 8.87 -12.12 21.65
C ASN A 232 9.42 -11.41 22.89
N SER A 233 9.54 -12.15 24.00
CA SER A 233 9.86 -11.59 25.32
C SER A 233 8.83 -10.52 25.73
N THR A 234 9.24 -9.26 25.83
CA THR A 234 8.39 -8.09 26.13
C THR A 234 7.90 -7.35 24.90
N ASN A 235 8.28 -7.81 23.70
CA ASN A 235 8.08 -7.10 22.44
C ASN A 235 7.02 -7.81 21.60
N ALA A 236 6.17 -7.02 20.96
CA ALA A 236 5.22 -7.53 19.99
C ALA A 236 5.93 -7.87 18.67
N THR A 237 5.67 -9.03 18.09
CA THR A 237 6.17 -9.39 16.75
C THR A 237 5.03 -9.89 15.86
N SER A 238 5.15 -9.78 14.54
CA SER A 238 4.13 -10.17 13.59
C SER A 238 4.68 -11.20 12.60
N THR A 239 4.45 -12.47 12.90
CA THR A 239 4.88 -13.61 12.08
C THR A 239 3.69 -14.48 11.74
N ALA A 240 3.75 -15.29 10.68
CA ALA A 240 2.68 -16.25 10.40
C ALA A 240 2.61 -17.34 11.49
N ALA A 241 3.77 -17.93 11.81
CA ALA A 241 3.91 -18.97 12.82
C ALA A 241 3.76 -18.44 14.25
N GLY A 242 3.20 -19.28 15.13
CA GLY A 242 2.94 -18.97 16.53
C GLY A 242 1.49 -18.55 16.77
N THR A 243 0.98 -18.81 17.97
CA THR A 243 -0.36 -18.37 18.37
C THR A 243 -0.33 -16.90 18.77
N PRO A 244 -1.44 -16.16 18.64
CA PRO A 244 -1.53 -14.77 19.09
C PRO A 244 -1.12 -14.61 20.55
N TRP A 245 -0.49 -13.49 20.87
CA TRP A 245 -0.17 -13.11 22.23
C TRP A 245 -1.45 -12.64 22.93
N VAL A 246 -1.96 -13.52 23.80
CA VAL A 246 -3.19 -13.32 24.56
C VAL A 246 -2.91 -13.24 26.07
N SER A 247 -3.98 -13.15 26.88
CA SER A 247 -3.89 -13.11 28.34
C SER A 247 -3.11 -11.91 28.87
N LEU A 248 -3.28 -10.77 28.19
CA LEU A 248 -2.75 -9.48 28.58
C LEU A 248 -3.85 -8.42 28.60
N ASN A 249 -3.64 -7.38 29.40
CA ASN A 249 -4.52 -6.24 29.50
C ASN A 249 -4.14 -5.13 28.50
N GLN A 250 -5.01 -4.12 28.33
CA GLN A 250 -4.80 -3.04 27.36
C GLN A 250 -3.47 -2.29 27.59
N GLY A 251 -3.11 -2.05 28.86
CA GLY A 251 -1.88 -1.37 29.23
C GLY A 251 -0.63 -2.16 28.81
N ALA A 252 -0.63 -3.47 29.03
CA ALA A 252 0.44 -4.36 28.61
C ALA A 252 0.56 -4.43 27.08
N ALA A 253 -0.56 -4.51 26.36
CA ALA A 253 -0.58 -4.46 24.89
C ALA A 253 0.01 -3.15 24.36
N ARG A 254 -0.35 -2.01 24.98
CA ARG A 254 0.23 -0.71 24.67
C ARG A 254 1.75 -0.69 24.86
N THR A 255 2.23 -1.16 26.02
CA THR A 255 3.67 -1.24 26.29
C THR A 255 4.37 -2.15 25.28
N ALA A 256 3.80 -3.29 24.93
CA ALA A 256 4.38 -4.22 23.95
C ALA A 256 4.54 -3.58 22.56
N CYS A 257 3.59 -2.74 22.13
CA CYS A 257 3.70 -1.98 20.88
C CYS A 257 4.72 -0.84 20.96
N THR A 258 4.76 -0.10 22.08
CA THR A 258 5.76 0.95 22.29
C THR A 258 7.18 0.40 22.28
N ASN A 259 7.40 -0.81 22.80
CA ASN A 259 8.70 -1.47 22.79
C ASN A 259 9.23 -1.78 21.39
N VAL A 260 8.38 -1.80 20.36
CA VAL A 260 8.76 -2.02 18.96
C VAL A 260 8.68 -0.76 18.10
N GLY A 261 8.65 0.40 18.73
CA GLY A 261 8.62 1.69 18.04
C GLY A 261 7.28 2.01 17.37
N GLY A 262 6.21 1.33 17.79
CA GLY A 262 4.85 1.59 17.35
C GLY A 262 3.93 1.99 18.51
N HIS A 263 2.64 1.87 18.27
CA HIS A 263 1.59 2.09 19.24
C HIS A 263 0.49 1.05 19.07
N LEU A 264 -0.30 0.87 20.13
CA LEU A 264 -1.51 0.06 20.04
C LEU A 264 -2.49 0.74 19.10
N LEU A 265 -3.14 -0.03 18.23
CA LEU A 265 -4.04 0.49 17.21
C LEU A 265 -5.11 1.41 17.81
N SER A 266 -5.31 2.59 17.21
CA SER A 266 -6.38 3.51 17.59
C SER A 266 -7.71 3.19 16.88
N ILE A 267 -8.82 3.72 17.38
CA ILE A 267 -10.13 3.60 16.71
C ILE A 267 -10.09 4.18 15.29
N ALA A 268 -9.35 5.28 15.08
CA ALA A 268 -9.24 5.94 13.78
C ALA A 268 -8.52 5.03 12.77
N GLU A 269 -7.40 4.43 13.16
CA GLU A 269 -6.65 3.50 12.32
C GLU A 269 -7.42 2.21 12.06
N ALA A 270 -8.07 1.65 13.09
CA ALA A 270 -8.91 0.46 12.95
C ALA A 270 -10.06 0.70 11.98
N GLN A 271 -10.71 1.86 12.06
CA GLN A 271 -11.79 2.20 11.15
C GLN A 271 -11.29 2.47 9.73
N THR A 272 -10.14 3.12 9.57
CA THR A 272 -9.50 3.28 8.25
C THR A 272 -9.28 1.92 7.59
N ILE A 273 -8.72 0.95 8.32
CA ILE A 273 -8.55 -0.42 7.80
C ILE A 273 -9.90 -1.07 7.49
N ASN A 274 -10.88 -0.97 8.39
CA ASN A 274 -12.20 -1.56 8.19
C ASN A 274 -12.89 -1.04 6.93
N ARG A 275 -12.83 0.27 6.68
CA ARG A 275 -13.42 0.89 5.47
C ARG A 275 -12.68 0.49 4.22
N ASP A 276 -11.35 0.46 4.27
CA ASP A 276 -10.54 0.00 3.15
C ASP A 276 -10.90 -1.46 2.80
N VAL A 277 -10.84 -2.36 3.78
CA VAL A 277 -11.22 -3.77 3.63
C VAL A 277 -12.62 -3.90 3.01
N ALA A 278 -13.61 -3.14 3.49
CA ALA A 278 -14.96 -3.21 2.95
C ALA A 278 -15.09 -2.60 1.54
N SER A 279 -14.17 -1.73 1.11
CA SER A 279 -14.13 -1.16 -0.24
C SER A 279 -13.55 -2.10 -1.29
N VAL A 280 -12.93 -3.21 -0.88
CA VAL A 280 -12.28 -4.15 -1.79
C VAL A 280 -13.21 -5.29 -2.16
N ALA A 281 -13.54 -5.39 -3.45
CA ALA A 281 -14.43 -6.41 -4.01
C ALA A 281 -14.03 -7.86 -3.63
N GLY A 282 -12.73 -8.14 -3.57
CA GLY A 282 -12.18 -9.44 -3.19
C GLY A 282 -12.46 -9.86 -1.74
N ASN A 283 -13.01 -8.98 -0.90
CA ASN A 283 -13.43 -9.32 0.47
C ASN A 283 -14.93 -9.68 0.59
N TRP A 284 -15.64 -9.71 -0.54
CA TRP A 284 -17.07 -10.05 -0.60
C TRP A 284 -17.27 -11.37 -1.32
N MET A 285 -18.15 -12.23 -0.78
CA MET A 285 -18.49 -13.53 -1.40
C MET A 285 -19.06 -13.37 -2.81
N SER A 286 -19.75 -12.26 -3.07
CA SER A 286 -20.31 -11.94 -4.39
C SER A 286 -19.26 -11.44 -5.40
N GLY A 287 -18.03 -11.14 -4.94
CA GLY A 287 -17.03 -10.41 -5.72
C GLY A 287 -17.42 -8.95 -6.01
N SER A 288 -18.44 -8.40 -5.34
CA SER A 288 -18.92 -7.03 -5.52
C SER A 288 -19.09 -6.33 -4.18
N VAL A 289 -18.54 -5.11 -4.08
CA VAL A 289 -18.60 -4.29 -2.86
C VAL A 289 -20.06 -4.06 -2.43
N GLY A 290 -20.36 -4.33 -1.16
CA GLY A 290 -21.68 -4.10 -0.57
C GLY A 290 -22.75 -5.12 -0.98
N SER A 291 -22.42 -6.12 -1.80
CA SER A 291 -23.35 -7.17 -2.23
C SER A 291 -22.98 -8.52 -1.65
N GLY A 292 -23.98 -9.34 -1.33
CA GLY A 292 -23.75 -10.60 -0.63
C GLY A 292 -23.27 -10.37 0.80
N CYS A 293 -22.28 -11.14 1.23
CA CYS A 293 -21.71 -11.12 2.57
C CYS A 293 -20.22 -10.83 2.47
N MET A 294 -19.68 -10.13 3.47
CA MET A 294 -18.25 -9.98 3.64
C MET A 294 -17.68 -11.25 4.28
N PHE A 295 -16.43 -11.60 3.94
CA PHE A 295 -15.78 -12.70 4.63
C PHE A 295 -15.58 -12.38 6.10
N GLY A 296 -15.83 -13.37 6.94
CA GLY A 296 -15.91 -13.18 8.37
C GLY A 296 -14.60 -13.38 9.15
N GLY A 297 -13.51 -13.79 8.50
CA GLY A 297 -12.30 -14.19 9.20
C GLY A 297 -12.39 -15.63 9.70
N HIS A 298 -11.84 -15.92 10.87
CA HIS A 298 -11.84 -17.27 11.46
C HIS A 298 -13.14 -17.52 12.25
N MET A 299 -14.25 -17.83 11.56
CA MET A 299 -15.56 -18.02 12.23
C MET A 299 -16.09 -19.47 12.19
N GLN A 300 -15.35 -20.37 11.54
CA GLN A 300 -15.81 -21.74 11.28
C GLN A 300 -15.25 -22.75 12.28
N CYS A 301 -16.14 -23.55 12.86
CA CYS A 301 -15.78 -24.67 13.72
C CYS A 301 -16.15 -25.99 13.02
N SER A 302 -15.17 -26.84 12.70
CA SER A 302 -15.45 -28.21 12.24
C SER A 302 -15.80 -29.07 13.46
N SER A 303 -17.08 -29.50 13.55
CA SER A 303 -17.57 -30.51 14.49
C SER A 303 -17.11 -30.36 15.95
N GLY A 304 -17.51 -29.27 16.60
CA GLY A 304 -17.24 -29.01 18.02
C GLY A 304 -17.06 -27.52 18.30
N PRO A 305 -17.04 -27.06 19.56
CA PRO A 305 -16.68 -25.69 19.90
C PRO A 305 -15.33 -25.34 19.27
N CYS A 306 -15.21 -24.17 18.65
CA CYS A 306 -13.90 -23.61 18.36
C CYS A 306 -13.20 -23.43 19.72
N TYR A 307 -12.15 -24.22 19.99
CA TYR A 307 -11.53 -24.23 21.32
C TYR A 307 -10.31 -23.31 21.42
N ALA A 308 -9.75 -22.82 20.30
CA ALA A 308 -8.51 -22.05 20.33
C ALA A 308 -8.32 -21.15 19.09
N ALA A 309 -7.46 -20.15 19.26
CA ALA A 309 -6.87 -19.38 18.17
C ALA A 309 -5.95 -20.26 17.31
N PHE A 310 -5.87 -19.97 16.02
CA PHE A 310 -4.95 -20.64 15.11
C PHE A 310 -3.81 -19.74 14.63
N ASN A 311 -2.73 -20.39 14.23
CA ASN A 311 -1.63 -19.73 13.52
C ASN A 311 -2.11 -19.32 12.13
N ALA A 312 -1.54 -18.24 11.60
CA ALA A 312 -1.76 -17.83 10.22
C ALA A 312 -0.79 -18.58 9.28
N SER A 313 -1.00 -18.46 7.97
CA SER A 313 -0.05 -18.96 6.96
C SER A 313 0.88 -17.85 6.46
N SER A 314 2.08 -18.23 6.04
CA SER A 314 2.97 -17.37 5.27
C SER A 314 2.52 -17.23 3.81
N ASP A 315 1.63 -18.10 3.33
CA ASP A 315 1.03 -18.03 2.00
C ASP A 315 -0.37 -17.41 2.09
N ASP A 316 -0.54 -16.20 1.56
CA ASP A 316 -1.81 -15.46 1.56
C ASP A 316 -2.93 -16.17 0.75
N GLY A 317 -2.58 -17.13 -0.10
CA GLY A 317 -3.56 -17.98 -0.80
C GLY A 317 -4.26 -18.99 0.12
N GLN A 318 -3.66 -19.32 1.27
CA GLN A 318 -4.18 -20.29 2.25
C GLN A 318 -5.12 -19.65 3.28
N GLY A 319 -5.68 -18.48 2.98
CA GLY A 319 -6.68 -17.85 3.85
C GLY A 319 -8.02 -18.61 3.91
N TRP A 320 -8.24 -19.54 2.98
CA TRP A 320 -9.40 -20.42 2.94
C TRP A 320 -9.18 -21.64 3.82
N TRP A 321 -10.21 -22.06 4.55
CA TRP A 321 -10.11 -23.22 5.42
C TRP A 321 -11.27 -24.18 5.17
N ASP A 322 -10.93 -25.46 5.04
CA ASP A 322 -11.84 -26.55 4.69
C ASP A 322 -11.85 -27.69 5.72
N GLY A 323 -11.15 -27.53 6.85
CA GLY A 323 -11.06 -28.54 7.89
C GLY A 323 -10.02 -29.65 7.69
N THR A 324 -9.31 -29.74 6.55
CA THR A 324 -8.23 -30.75 6.38
C THR A 324 -7.04 -30.35 5.50
N ALA A 325 -7.16 -29.39 4.58
CA ALA A 325 -6.11 -28.74 3.81
C ALA A 325 -6.76 -28.14 2.55
N ASP A 326 -6.74 -26.82 2.42
CA ASP A 326 -6.76 -26.09 1.13
C ASP A 326 -7.73 -26.58 0.03
N GLN A 327 -8.95 -27.00 0.35
CA GLN A 327 -10.00 -27.14 -0.66
C GLN A 327 -11.06 -26.06 -0.48
N HIS A 328 -10.93 -25.01 -1.30
CA HIS A 328 -12.01 -24.09 -1.62
C HIS A 328 -13.18 -24.88 -2.22
N ASN A 329 -14.13 -25.30 -1.38
CA ASN A 329 -15.32 -25.95 -1.87
C ASN A 329 -16.33 -24.89 -2.35
N THR A 330 -16.17 -24.46 -3.60
CA THR A 330 -17.06 -23.50 -4.30
C THR A 330 -18.56 -23.83 -4.24
N SER A 331 -18.92 -25.05 -3.81
CA SER A 331 -20.31 -25.49 -3.73
C SER A 331 -21.02 -25.14 -2.43
N VAL A 332 -20.36 -24.47 -1.47
CA VAL A 332 -21.00 -24.08 -0.20
C VAL A 332 -20.68 -22.62 0.22
N GLN A 333 -21.10 -21.68 -0.63
CA GLN A 333 -21.19 -20.26 -0.30
C GLN A 333 -22.49 -19.94 0.43
N ASN A 334 -22.54 -20.16 1.74
CA ASN A 334 -23.71 -19.80 2.54
C ASN A 334 -23.71 -18.31 2.92
N CYS A 335 -24.29 -17.49 2.05
CA CYS A 335 -24.70 -16.12 2.35
C CYS A 335 -26.21 -15.97 2.08
N PRO A 336 -27.03 -15.46 3.03
CA PRO A 336 -26.66 -14.98 4.37
C PRO A 336 -26.13 -16.08 5.31
N PHE A 337 -25.35 -15.69 6.33
CA PHE A 337 -25.02 -16.57 7.44
C PHE A 337 -26.30 -16.84 8.27
N THR A 338 -26.84 -18.06 8.22
CA THR A 338 -28.20 -18.36 8.74
C THR A 338 -28.25 -19.13 10.06
N THR A 339 -27.14 -19.70 10.55
CA THR A 339 -27.11 -20.45 11.81
C THR A 339 -25.80 -20.24 12.58
N TYR A 340 -25.86 -20.36 13.91
CA TYR A 340 -24.68 -20.63 14.73
C TYR A 340 -24.10 -21.93 14.18
N ALA A 341 -22.85 -21.94 13.73
CA ALA A 341 -22.23 -23.04 12.98
C ALA A 341 -22.43 -24.37 13.72
N THR A 342 -23.55 -25.03 13.43
CA THR A 342 -23.91 -26.33 13.96
C THR A 342 -23.52 -27.28 12.86
N ASN A 343 -22.26 -27.70 12.87
CA ASN A 343 -21.69 -28.84 12.12
C ASN A 343 -21.91 -28.94 10.60
N THR A 344 -22.59 -27.99 9.95
CA THR A 344 -22.76 -28.02 8.50
C THR A 344 -21.54 -27.39 7.84
N TRP A 345 -20.68 -28.25 7.32
CA TRP A 345 -19.61 -27.95 6.38
C TRP A 345 -20.11 -26.96 5.32
N GLY A 346 -19.60 -25.72 5.33
CA GLY A 346 -19.90 -24.76 4.26
C GLY A 346 -20.37 -23.35 4.60
N ASN A 347 -19.92 -22.75 5.70
CA ASN A 347 -19.89 -21.29 5.77
C ASN A 347 -18.48 -20.88 5.38
N GLU A 348 -18.24 -20.59 4.09
CA GLU A 348 -16.93 -20.13 3.60
C GLU A 348 -16.49 -18.87 4.36
N THR A 349 -15.66 -19.03 5.39
CA THR A 349 -15.03 -17.91 6.10
C THR A 349 -13.55 -17.87 5.75
N ARG A 350 -13.10 -16.70 5.28
CA ARG A 350 -11.73 -16.49 4.82
C ARG A 350 -10.99 -15.65 5.85
N ARG A 351 -9.81 -16.11 6.24
CA ARG A 351 -8.94 -15.48 7.25
C ARG A 351 -8.11 -14.32 6.71
N THR A 352 -8.01 -14.18 5.39
CA THR A 352 -7.30 -13.08 4.71
C THR A 352 -8.25 -11.97 4.24
N PHE A 353 -7.82 -10.74 4.48
CA PHE A 353 -8.49 -9.52 4.04
C PHE A 353 -7.55 -8.69 3.18
N TYR A 354 -7.99 -8.31 1.99
CA TYR A 354 -7.22 -7.49 1.07
C TYR A 354 -7.48 -6.01 1.33
N LEU A 355 -6.42 -5.21 1.25
CA LEU A 355 -6.47 -3.76 1.22
C LEU A 355 -6.49 -3.25 -0.22
N SER A 356 -6.91 -2.02 -0.42
CA SER A 356 -7.07 -1.35 -1.71
C SER A 356 -5.75 -1.21 -2.47
N ASN A 357 -4.63 -1.21 -1.75
CA ASN A 357 -3.28 -1.22 -2.32
C ASN A 357 -2.71 -2.63 -2.58
N GLY A 358 -3.52 -3.69 -2.44
CA GLY A 358 -3.12 -5.07 -2.69
C GLY A 358 -2.46 -5.78 -1.50
N ASN A 359 -2.16 -5.06 -0.40
CA ASN A 359 -1.65 -5.69 0.82
C ASN A 359 -2.70 -6.61 1.46
N VAL A 360 -2.23 -7.59 2.24
CA VAL A 360 -3.08 -8.59 2.89
C VAL A 360 -2.93 -8.53 4.40
N LEU A 361 -4.06 -8.53 5.10
CA LEU A 361 -4.15 -8.72 6.54
C LEU A 361 -4.65 -10.12 6.85
N TRP A 362 -4.03 -10.76 7.84
CA TRP A 362 -4.49 -12.04 8.37
C TRP A 362 -5.25 -11.84 9.68
N ASP A 363 -6.30 -12.62 9.83
CA ASP A 363 -7.07 -12.73 11.07
C ASP A 363 -7.56 -11.37 11.57
N TRP A 364 -7.94 -10.49 10.64
CA TRP A 364 -8.52 -9.20 11.01
C TRP A 364 -9.79 -9.38 11.85
N SER A 365 -10.48 -10.51 11.71
CA SER A 365 -11.60 -10.88 12.57
C SER A 365 -11.66 -12.38 12.84
N GLY A 366 -12.36 -12.74 13.91
CA GLY A 366 -12.71 -14.12 14.24
C GLY A 366 -11.61 -14.94 14.90
N ASN A 367 -10.33 -14.56 14.92
CA ASN A 367 -9.32 -15.36 15.60
C ASN A 367 -9.23 -14.97 17.08
N VAL A 368 -8.65 -13.82 17.41
CA VAL A 368 -8.76 -13.24 18.75
C VAL A 368 -9.38 -11.84 18.70
N TRP A 369 -9.94 -11.42 19.83
CA TRP A 369 -10.26 -10.01 20.00
C TRP A 369 -8.98 -9.18 20.02
N GLU A 370 -8.97 -8.01 19.39
CA GLU A 370 -7.83 -7.11 19.45
C GLU A 370 -8.15 -5.90 20.32
N TRP A 371 -7.31 -5.67 21.34
CA TRP A 371 -7.30 -4.44 22.12
C TRP A 371 -6.97 -3.24 21.22
N MET A 372 -7.70 -2.14 21.42
CA MET A 372 -7.39 -0.84 20.84
C MET A 372 -6.93 0.13 21.94
N ASN A 373 -6.30 1.24 21.57
CA ASN A 373 -5.70 2.18 22.51
C ASN A 373 -6.71 3.01 23.31
N ASP A 374 -7.90 3.19 22.75
CA ASP A 374 -8.94 4.10 23.20
C ASP A 374 -9.85 3.48 24.29
N THR A 375 -10.61 4.34 24.97
CA THR A 375 -11.67 3.96 25.90
C THR A 375 -12.95 4.73 25.61
N CYS A 376 -14.09 4.13 25.89
CA CYS A 376 -15.40 4.67 25.55
C CYS A 376 -15.95 5.58 26.66
N GLN A 377 -16.85 6.48 26.26
CA GLN A 377 -17.68 7.29 27.15
C GLN A 377 -19.13 7.15 26.72
N GLN A 378 -20.04 6.94 27.66
CA GLN A 378 -21.48 6.75 27.40
C GLN A 378 -22.16 7.97 26.77
N SER A 379 -21.55 9.15 26.86
CA SER A 379 -22.00 10.36 26.16
C SER A 379 -21.78 10.30 24.65
N SER A 380 -20.91 9.41 24.18
CA SER A 380 -20.46 9.34 22.78
C SER A 380 -20.66 7.95 22.16
N TRP A 381 -20.96 6.95 22.98
CA TRP A 381 -21.16 5.56 22.57
C TRP A 381 -22.37 5.00 23.30
N TYR A 382 -23.38 4.61 22.52
CA TYR A 382 -24.62 4.07 23.02
C TYR A 382 -24.38 2.87 23.93
N ASN A 383 -24.90 2.91 25.16
CA ASN A 383 -24.88 1.76 26.05
C ASN A 383 -26.01 0.80 25.67
N SER A 384 -25.68 -0.26 24.94
CA SER A 384 -26.68 -1.24 24.54
C SER A 384 -27.04 -2.23 25.65
N GLY A 385 -26.07 -2.61 26.51
CA GLY A 385 -26.22 -3.70 27.49
C GLY A 385 -26.53 -5.08 26.88
N VAL A 386 -26.65 -5.17 25.56
CA VAL A 386 -26.95 -6.36 24.75
C VAL A 386 -26.26 -6.23 23.39
N TRP A 387 -26.09 -7.33 22.68
CA TRP A 387 -25.59 -7.30 21.30
C TRP A 387 -26.64 -6.76 20.34
N LEU A 388 -26.25 -5.76 19.54
CA LEU A 388 -27.07 -5.11 18.53
C LEU A 388 -26.52 -5.37 17.13
N GLU A 389 -27.43 -5.38 16.16
CA GLU A 389 -27.08 -5.27 14.74
C GLU A 389 -26.67 -3.84 14.40
N TRP A 390 -25.85 -3.69 13.36
CA TRP A 390 -25.42 -2.39 12.87
C TRP A 390 -26.53 -1.58 12.18
N ASP A 391 -27.65 -2.20 11.84
CA ASP A 391 -28.85 -1.53 11.33
C ASP A 391 -29.80 -1.05 12.43
N ASN A 392 -29.44 -1.21 13.71
CA ASN A 392 -30.21 -0.69 14.83
C ASN A 392 -30.23 0.85 14.81
N ALA A 393 -31.43 1.43 14.94
CA ALA A 393 -31.63 2.88 14.89
C ALA A 393 -30.87 3.66 15.98
N ASN A 394 -30.56 3.03 17.12
CA ASN A 394 -29.82 3.66 18.21
C ASN A 394 -28.30 3.77 17.96
N LEU A 395 -27.81 3.32 16.79
CA LEU A 395 -26.39 3.43 16.39
C LEU A 395 -26.19 4.46 15.27
N ALA A 396 -27.29 5.10 14.83
CA ALA A 396 -27.30 6.01 13.69
C ALA A 396 -26.74 7.40 14.04
N ASP A 397 -26.51 7.71 15.31
CA ASP A 397 -26.08 8.99 15.84
C ASP A 397 -24.56 9.16 15.96
N GLY A 398 -23.76 8.15 15.60
CA GLY A 398 -22.31 8.32 15.37
C GLY A 398 -21.51 7.04 15.29
N GLU A 399 -21.98 5.97 15.93
CA GLU A 399 -21.27 4.70 16.09
C GLU A 399 -21.00 4.03 14.74
N ILE A 400 -21.99 4.05 13.84
CA ILE A 400 -21.82 3.51 12.49
C ILE A 400 -20.70 4.23 11.74
N GLN A 401 -20.59 5.55 11.89
CA GLN A 401 -19.54 6.33 11.23
C GLN A 401 -18.18 6.03 11.85
N ALA A 402 -18.13 5.98 13.19
CA ALA A 402 -16.92 5.78 13.97
C ALA A 402 -16.31 4.38 13.82
N MET A 403 -17.11 3.31 13.87
CA MET A 403 -16.59 1.93 13.84
C MET A 403 -17.46 0.93 13.06
N GLY A 404 -18.56 1.36 12.43
CA GLY A 404 -19.49 0.47 11.72
C GLY A 404 -19.25 0.31 10.21
N PRO A 405 -20.04 -0.56 9.54
CA PRO A 405 -19.96 -0.89 8.10
C PRO A 405 -20.29 0.27 7.14
N PRO A 406 -19.81 0.27 5.88
CA PRO A 406 -20.04 1.35 4.89
C PRO A 406 -21.49 1.48 4.44
N ASN A 407 -21.85 2.71 4.07
CA ASN A 407 -23.17 3.16 3.58
C ASN A 407 -24.26 3.24 4.67
N SER A 408 -25.13 4.27 4.56
CA SER A 408 -26.46 4.24 5.19
C SER A 408 -27.30 3.18 4.47
N PRO A 409 -28.00 2.29 5.18
CA PRO A 409 -27.84 0.83 5.04
C PRO A 409 -28.47 0.20 3.78
N PRO A 410 -27.77 -0.73 3.10
CA PRO A 410 -28.30 -2.09 2.94
C PRO A 410 -28.28 -2.79 4.31
N ILE A 411 -29.28 -3.61 4.61
CA ILE A 411 -29.48 -4.29 5.92
C ILE A 411 -28.16 -4.92 6.42
N TRP A 412 -27.52 -4.30 7.43
CA TRP A 412 -26.23 -4.68 8.00
C TRP A 412 -26.41 -5.47 9.30
N THR A 413 -26.72 -6.75 9.14
CA THR A 413 -26.84 -7.68 10.25
C THR A 413 -25.68 -8.67 10.26
N TYR A 414 -25.53 -9.45 11.34
CA TYR A 414 -24.56 -10.55 11.43
C TYR A 414 -24.62 -11.50 10.22
N GLN A 415 -25.79 -11.61 9.59
CA GLN A 415 -26.02 -12.41 8.39
C GLN A 415 -25.15 -11.98 7.20
N LYS A 416 -24.58 -10.77 7.25
CA LYS A 416 -23.67 -10.21 6.25
C LYS A 416 -22.19 -10.41 6.58
N GLY A 417 -21.85 -11.05 7.69
CA GLY A 417 -20.45 -11.31 8.10
C GLY A 417 -19.70 -10.09 8.64
N VAL A 418 -20.42 -8.99 8.87
CA VAL A 418 -19.82 -7.74 9.35
C VAL A 418 -19.58 -7.73 10.86
N GLY A 419 -20.22 -8.62 11.61
CA GLY A 419 -20.20 -8.65 13.08
C GLY A 419 -21.29 -7.80 13.70
N ARG A 420 -21.19 -7.60 15.02
CA ARG A 420 -22.20 -6.90 15.82
C ARG A 420 -21.58 -5.87 16.77
N TYR A 421 -22.44 -5.04 17.33
CA TYR A 421 -22.06 -4.00 18.28
C TYR A 421 -22.48 -4.38 19.71
N TYR A 422 -21.57 -4.24 20.67
CA TYR A 422 -21.85 -4.23 22.09
C TYR A 422 -21.31 -2.96 22.72
N GLY A 423 -22.22 -2.12 23.19
CA GLY A 423 -21.95 -0.74 23.52
C GLY A 423 -21.28 -0.48 24.87
N CYS A 424 -21.01 0.80 25.13
CA CYS A 424 -20.23 1.26 26.27
C CYS A 424 -21.00 1.07 27.58
N THR A 425 -20.75 -0.02 28.31
CA THR A 425 -21.50 -0.32 29.54
C THR A 425 -21.11 0.56 30.71
N VAL A 426 -19.84 0.99 30.77
CA VAL A 426 -19.29 1.88 31.80
C VAL A 426 -18.26 2.81 31.16
N ASN A 427 -18.26 4.08 31.58
CA ASN A 427 -17.24 5.06 31.16
C ASN A 427 -15.83 4.54 31.46
N GLY A 428 -14.95 4.60 30.47
CA GLY A 428 -13.58 4.13 30.58
C GLY A 428 -13.38 2.65 30.21
N ASN A 429 -14.43 1.92 29.83
CA ASN A 429 -14.25 0.61 29.20
C ASN A 429 -13.44 0.74 27.92
N ALA A 430 -12.60 -0.25 27.65
CA ALA A 430 -11.68 -0.22 26.54
C ALA A 430 -12.29 -0.88 25.30
N PHE A 431 -11.78 -0.45 24.15
CA PHE A 431 -12.25 -0.91 22.86
C PHE A 431 -11.67 -2.29 22.49
N TRP A 432 -12.55 -3.23 22.14
CA TRP A 432 -12.22 -4.56 21.60
C TRP A 432 -12.85 -4.74 20.23
N ARG A 433 -12.08 -5.20 19.23
CA ARG A 433 -12.57 -5.44 17.86
C ARG A 433 -12.40 -6.88 17.39
N GLY A 434 -13.16 -7.25 16.36
CA GLY A 434 -12.90 -8.41 15.51
C GLY A 434 -13.60 -9.71 15.91
N GLY A 435 -13.80 -9.94 17.21
CA GLY A 435 -14.34 -11.21 17.70
C GLY A 435 -13.29 -12.33 17.80
N LYS A 436 -13.46 -13.23 18.77
CA LYS A 436 -12.63 -14.44 18.91
C LYS A 436 -13.25 -15.68 18.28
N TRP A 437 -12.48 -16.76 18.19
CA TRP A 437 -12.79 -18.00 17.48
C TRP A 437 -14.14 -18.66 17.83
N ASP A 438 -14.65 -18.50 19.06
CA ASP A 438 -15.93 -19.09 19.50
C ASP A 438 -17.14 -18.14 19.37
N TYR A 439 -16.95 -16.94 18.82
CA TYR A 439 -18.01 -15.96 18.64
C TYR A 439 -18.85 -16.21 17.37
N GLY A 440 -18.40 -17.08 16.47
CA GLY A 440 -19.13 -17.43 15.24
C GLY A 440 -19.54 -16.17 14.47
N TYR A 441 -20.82 -16.07 14.10
CA TYR A 441 -21.35 -14.92 13.35
C TYR A 441 -21.36 -13.59 14.14
N TYR A 442 -21.05 -13.59 15.44
CA TYR A 442 -20.86 -12.35 16.21
C TYR A 442 -19.51 -11.68 15.91
N ALA A 443 -18.52 -12.45 15.47
CA ALA A 443 -17.26 -11.90 15.00
C ALA A 443 -17.45 -11.17 13.66
N GLY A 444 -16.42 -10.49 13.17
CA GLY A 444 -16.43 -9.79 11.89
C GLY A 444 -15.56 -8.55 11.92
N ALA A 445 -15.21 -8.01 10.75
CA ALA A 445 -14.28 -6.86 10.70
C ALA A 445 -14.82 -5.63 11.44
N PHE A 446 -16.15 -5.49 11.54
CA PHE A 446 -16.83 -4.43 12.28
C PHE A 446 -17.42 -4.94 13.62
N SER A 447 -17.03 -6.11 14.11
CA SER A 447 -17.44 -6.54 15.44
C SER A 447 -16.77 -5.68 16.49
N LEU A 448 -17.54 -5.13 17.43
CA LEU A 448 -17.07 -4.21 18.46
C LEU A 448 -17.68 -4.56 19.82
N SER A 449 -16.85 -4.60 20.86
CA SER A 449 -17.27 -4.73 22.25
C SER A 449 -16.63 -3.66 23.13
N LEU A 450 -17.46 -2.98 23.94
CA LEU A 450 -17.08 -1.94 24.88
C LEU A 450 -17.51 -2.30 26.32
N SER A 451 -17.51 -3.60 26.64
CA SER A 451 -17.94 -4.13 27.94
C SER A 451 -16.83 -4.24 28.98
N ASP A 452 -15.58 -4.33 28.54
CA ASP A 452 -14.46 -4.74 29.39
C ASP A 452 -13.58 -3.56 29.81
N VAL A 453 -13.16 -3.58 31.07
CA VAL A 453 -12.25 -2.57 31.62
C VAL A 453 -10.83 -2.76 31.08
N PRO A 454 -10.01 -1.70 30.98
CA PRO A 454 -8.62 -1.77 30.48
C PRO A 454 -7.73 -2.80 31.18
N GLY A 455 -8.01 -3.13 32.45
CA GLY A 455 -7.26 -4.10 33.25
C GLY A 455 -7.68 -5.56 33.07
N TYR A 456 -8.76 -5.82 32.33
CA TYR A 456 -9.23 -7.18 32.06
C TYR A 456 -8.20 -7.95 31.20
N SER A 457 -8.16 -9.28 31.34
CA SER A 457 -7.34 -10.13 30.48
C SER A 457 -7.96 -11.52 30.40
N ASN A 458 -7.96 -12.12 29.21
CA ASN A 458 -8.43 -13.48 28.99
C ASN A 458 -7.64 -14.14 27.85
N THR A 459 -7.88 -15.43 27.62
CA THR A 459 -7.18 -16.21 26.59
C THR A 459 -7.62 -15.89 25.16
N GLY A 460 -8.67 -15.10 24.97
CA GLY A 460 -9.20 -14.71 23.65
C GLY A 460 -9.01 -13.24 23.30
N GLY A 461 -8.22 -12.50 24.09
CA GLY A 461 -7.90 -11.09 23.88
C GLY A 461 -6.42 -10.93 23.59
N GLY A 462 -6.10 -10.52 22.37
CA GLY A 462 -4.78 -10.14 21.88
C GLY A 462 -4.78 -8.69 21.38
N PHE A 463 -3.92 -8.38 20.42
CA PHE A 463 -3.74 -7.02 19.93
C PHE A 463 -2.95 -6.97 18.62
N ARG A 464 -2.89 -5.78 18.05
CA ARG A 464 -2.07 -5.46 16.89
C ARG A 464 -1.46 -4.08 17.04
N CYS A 465 -0.22 -3.92 16.58
CA CYS A 465 0.48 -2.64 16.64
C CYS A 465 0.40 -1.91 15.29
N ALA A 466 0.39 -0.59 15.37
CA ALA A 466 0.54 0.34 14.24
C ALA A 466 1.78 1.22 14.44
N ARG A 467 2.28 1.84 13.38
CA ARG A 467 3.34 2.87 13.42
C ARG A 467 3.17 3.85 12.25
N PRO A 468 3.68 5.09 12.36
CA PRO A 468 3.61 6.08 11.27
C PRO A 468 4.19 5.56 9.95
N GLY A 469 3.56 5.97 8.84
CA GLY A 469 3.89 5.59 7.45
C GLY A 469 5.09 6.30 6.85
#